data_AF-A0A6C0JU19-F1
#
_entry.id   AF-A0A6C0JU19-F1
#
_cell.length_a   1.000
_cell.length_b   1.000
_cell.length_c   1.000
_cell.angle_alpha   90.00
_cell.angle_beta   90.00
_cell.angle_gamma   90.00
#
_symmetry.space_group_name_H-M   'P 1'
#
loop_
_entity.id
_entity.type
_entity.pdbx_description
1 polymer ?
#
loop_
_entity_poly.entity_id
_entity_poly.type
_entity_poly.pdbx_seq_one_letter_code
_entity_poly.pdbx_strand_id
1 'polypeptide(L)'
;MPQNANTQITMTNGQKWALEAKSKQGWKCYFIERDAIYELQRHRNQFRQQVQNIRGVIEVQPDYEHLKQMFLDLYDKVGELCDCPVCMEEMTKEQTAVPICGHLVCKTCKEKMNECPLCRKKY
;
A
#
# COMPACT_ATOMS: atom_id res chain seq x y z
N MET A 1 -6.05 -32.54 55.27
CA MET A 1 -4.92 -33.49 55.31
C MET A 1 -3.72 -32.81 54.65
N PRO A 2 -2.52 -32.86 55.25
CA PRO A 2 -1.40 -32.03 54.82
C PRO A 2 -0.86 -32.49 53.45
N GLN A 3 -0.57 -31.51 52.60
CA GLN A 3 0.04 -31.66 51.29
C GLN A 3 1.50 -32.12 51.47
N ASN A 4 1.85 -33.27 50.91
CA ASN A 4 3.22 -33.81 50.98
C ASN A 4 4.07 -33.11 49.90
N ALA A 5 4.64 -31.95 50.24
CA ALA A 5 5.29 -31.02 49.32
C ALA A 5 6.79 -31.31 49.08
N ASN A 6 7.24 -32.57 49.11
CA ASN A 6 8.66 -32.89 48.89
C ASN A 6 8.85 -34.28 48.27
N THR A 7 8.33 -34.47 47.05
CA THR A 7 8.72 -35.62 46.23
C THR A 7 10.14 -35.39 45.71
N GLN A 8 11.15 -35.92 46.42
CA GLN A 8 12.50 -35.98 45.88
C GLN A 8 12.50 -36.90 44.66
N ILE A 9 12.64 -36.32 43.47
CA ILE A 9 12.73 -37.09 42.23
C ILE A 9 14.14 -37.67 42.17
N THR A 10 14.30 -38.92 42.59
CA THR A 10 15.56 -39.65 42.44
C THR A 10 15.65 -40.14 41.00
N MET A 11 16.46 -39.49 40.17
CA MET A 11 16.69 -39.88 38.77
C MET A 11 18.07 -40.52 38.63
N THR A 12 18.21 -41.48 37.72
CA THR A 12 19.51 -42.01 37.35
C THR A 12 20.32 -40.96 36.57
N ASN A 13 21.65 -41.07 36.58
CA ASN A 13 22.52 -40.17 35.81
C ASN A 13 22.17 -40.18 34.31
N GLY A 14 21.78 -41.34 33.75
CA GLY A 14 21.34 -41.42 32.36
C GLY A 14 20.07 -40.61 32.08
N GLN A 15 19.08 -40.66 32.98
CA GLN A 15 17.88 -39.85 32.85
C GLN A 15 18.16 -38.35 33.02
N LYS A 16 19.07 -37.98 33.93
CA LYS A 16 19.55 -36.60 34.09
C LYS A 16 20.21 -36.09 32.81
N TRP A 17 21.16 -36.83 32.24
CA TRP A 17 21.83 -36.44 31.00
C TRP A 17 20.87 -36.34 29.82
N ALA A 18 19.87 -37.22 29.73
CA ALA A 18 18.84 -37.14 28.69
C ALA A 18 18.01 -35.85 28.81
N LEU A 19 17.63 -35.45 30.03
CA LEU A 19 16.92 -34.18 30.27
C LEU A 19 17.80 -32.96 29.94
N GLU A 20 19.07 -32.99 30.34
CA GLU A 20 20.03 -31.93 30.01
C GLU A 20 20.23 -31.80 28.49
N ALA A 21 20.36 -32.92 27.77
CA ALA A 21 20.48 -32.93 26.32
C ALA A 21 19.23 -32.36 25.64
N LYS A 22 18.03 -32.75 26.09
CA LYS A 22 16.76 -32.21 25.59
C LYS A 22 16.64 -30.71 25.84
N SER A 23 17.02 -30.25 27.03
CA SER A 23 17.04 -28.82 27.39
C SER A 23 17.98 -28.04 26.48
N LYS A 24 19.22 -28.51 26.30
CA LYS A 24 20.21 -27.88 25.40
C LYS A 24 19.71 -27.80 23.95
N GLN A 25 19.07 -28.87 23.47
CA GLN A 25 18.46 -28.87 22.13
C GLN A 25 17.32 -27.86 22.01
N GLY A 26 16.47 -27.73 23.03
CA GLY A 26 15.42 -26.72 23.07
C GLY A 26 15.97 -25.29 22.98
N TRP A 27 17.01 -24.99 23.78
CA TRP A 27 17.69 -23.69 23.72
C TRP A 27 18.33 -23.42 22.35
N LYS A 28 18.97 -24.43 21.74
CA LYS A 28 19.51 -24.32 20.39
C LYS A 28 18.44 -23.94 19.38
N CYS A 29 17.29 -24.63 19.39
CA CYS A 29 16.17 -24.30 18.51
C CYS A 29 15.64 -22.87 18.76
N TYR A 30 15.48 -22.47 20.02
CA TYR A 30 15.04 -21.12 20.37
C TYR A 30 15.97 -20.05 19.78
N PHE A 31 17.29 -20.20 19.92
CA PHE A 31 18.24 -19.22 19.40
C PHE A 31 18.26 -19.15 17.87
N ILE A 32 18.12 -20.29 17.19
CA ILE A 32 18.00 -20.33 15.73
C ILE A 32 16.78 -19.51 15.26
N GLU A 33 15.62 -19.76 15.85
CA GLU A 33 14.38 -19.05 15.49
C GLU A 33 14.46 -17.56 15.82
N ARG A 34 15.02 -17.22 16.99
CA ARG A 34 15.24 -15.83 17.41
C ARG A 34 16.12 -15.08 16.40
N ASP A 35 17.23 -15.69 15.99
CA ASP A 35 18.19 -15.08 15.08
C ASP A 35 17.59 -14.93 13.67
N ALA A 36 16.81 -15.93 13.21
CA ALA A 36 16.04 -15.83 11.97
C ALA A 36 15.03 -14.65 12.00
N ILE A 37 14.33 -14.44 13.12
CA ILE A 37 13.43 -13.30 13.29
C ILE A 37 14.19 -11.97 13.19
N TYR A 38 15.36 -11.87 13.81
CA TYR A 38 16.17 -10.64 13.74
C TYR A 38 16.64 -10.34 12.32
N GLU A 39 17.07 -11.34 11.56
CA GLU A 39 17.48 -11.16 10.16
C GLU A 39 16.29 -10.76 9.27
N LEU A 40 15.11 -11.37 9.47
CA LEU A 40 13.89 -10.96 8.76
C LEU A 40 13.51 -9.50 9.07
N GLN A 41 13.61 -9.09 10.33
CA GLN A 41 13.37 -7.69 10.72
C GLN A 41 14.37 -6.74 10.06
N ARG A 42 15.65 -7.12 10.00
CA ARG A 42 16.69 -6.35 9.33
C ARG A 42 16.38 -6.17 7.84
N HIS A 43 16.08 -7.26 7.14
CA HIS A 43 15.71 -7.21 5.71
C HIS A 43 14.48 -6.33 5.49
N ARG A 44 13.41 -6.51 6.29
CA ARG A 44 12.20 -5.68 6.21
C ARG A 44 12.52 -4.19 6.35
N ASN A 45 13.38 -3.82 7.30
CA ASN A 45 13.76 -2.43 7.52
C ASN A 45 14.58 -1.88 6.34
N GLN A 46 15.48 -2.67 5.76
CA GLN A 46 16.23 -2.30 4.55
C GLN A 46 15.29 -2.07 3.36
N PHE A 47 14.36 -2.99 3.09
CA PHE A 47 13.37 -2.83 2.03
C PHE A 47 12.51 -1.59 2.24
N ARG A 48 12.07 -1.33 3.47
CA ARG A 48 11.30 -0.13 3.80
C ARG A 48 12.07 1.16 3.46
N GLN A 49 13.36 1.21 3.79
CA GLN A 49 14.20 2.36 3.49
C GLN A 49 14.43 2.51 1.99
N GLN A 50 14.64 1.42 1.26
CA GLN A 50 14.75 1.45 -0.20
C GLN A 50 13.47 1.97 -0.85
N VAL A 51 12.28 1.52 -0.43
CA VAL A 51 10.99 2.04 -0.94
C VAL A 51 10.83 3.52 -0.62
N GLN A 52 11.22 3.98 0.57
CA GLN A 52 11.21 5.40 0.91
C GLN A 52 12.15 6.20 0.01
N ASN A 53 13.35 5.71 -0.27
CA ASN A 53 14.29 6.35 -1.18
C ASN A 53 13.74 6.41 -2.61
N ILE A 54 13.14 5.31 -3.11
CA ILE A 54 12.49 5.30 -4.43
C ILE A 54 11.36 6.34 -4.47
N ARG A 55 10.49 6.37 -3.45
CA ARG A 55 9.41 7.36 -3.37
C ARG A 55 9.91 8.81 -3.25
N GLY A 56 11.03 9.04 -2.56
CA GLY A 56 11.62 10.36 -2.38
C GLY A 56 12.47 10.85 -3.56
N VAL A 57 13.07 9.93 -4.32
CA VAL A 57 13.84 10.24 -5.54
C VAL A 57 12.92 10.37 -6.75
N ILE A 58 11.81 9.65 -6.76
CA ILE A 58 10.78 9.68 -7.80
C ILE A 58 9.62 10.56 -7.30
N GLU A 59 9.84 11.86 -7.17
CA GLU A 59 8.75 12.83 -7.38
C GLU A 59 8.47 12.91 -8.89
N VAL A 60 8.14 11.79 -9.52
CA VAL A 60 7.54 11.82 -10.85
C VAL A 60 6.09 12.20 -10.60
N GLN A 61 5.85 13.49 -10.42
CA GLN A 61 4.55 14.06 -10.71
C GLN A 61 4.38 13.82 -12.22
N PRO A 62 3.53 12.86 -12.65
CA PRO A 62 3.28 12.72 -14.07
C PRO A 62 2.78 14.09 -14.55
N ASP A 63 3.25 14.51 -15.72
CA ASP A 63 2.82 15.77 -16.31
C ASP A 63 1.34 15.65 -16.71
N TYR A 64 0.47 15.86 -15.73
CA TYR A 64 -0.97 15.76 -15.87
C TYR A 64 -1.47 16.78 -16.89
N GLU A 65 -0.77 17.88 -17.08
CA GLU A 65 -1.17 18.90 -18.05
C GLU A 65 -0.90 18.41 -19.48
N HIS A 66 0.28 17.82 -19.72
CA HIS A 66 0.57 17.17 -21.00
C HIS A 66 -0.41 16.01 -21.28
N LEU A 67 -0.74 15.18 -20.28
CA LEU A 67 -1.70 14.09 -20.43
C LEU A 67 -3.11 14.57 -20.75
N LYS A 68 -3.60 15.61 -20.07
CA LYS A 68 -4.90 16.23 -20.38
C LYS A 68 -4.91 16.78 -21.80
N GLN A 69 -3.83 17.44 -22.22
CA GLN A 69 -3.77 18.02 -23.54
C GLN A 69 -3.77 16.94 -24.62
N MET A 70 -3.01 15.86 -24.44
CA MET A 70 -3.04 14.70 -25.35
C MET A 70 -4.43 14.05 -25.40
N PHE A 71 -5.12 13.93 -24.26
CA PHE A 71 -6.50 13.42 -24.24
C PHE A 71 -7.46 14.32 -25.01
N LEU A 72 -7.38 15.64 -24.79
CA LEU A 72 -8.19 16.63 -25.48
C LEU A 72 -7.94 16.67 -26.99
N ASP A 73 -6.68 16.51 -27.42
CA ASP A 73 -6.31 16.40 -28.83
C ASP A 73 -6.89 15.12 -29.46
N LEU A 74 -6.95 14.02 -28.72
CA LEU A 74 -7.58 12.77 -29.17
C LEU A 74 -9.09 12.91 -29.26
N TYR A 75 -9.72 13.51 -28.26
CA TYR A 75 -11.16 13.79 -28.24
C TYR A 75 -11.60 14.58 -29.47
N ASP A 76 -10.85 15.63 -29.82
CA ASP A 76 -11.08 16.45 -31.02
C ASP A 76 -10.91 15.65 -32.32
N LYS A 77 -9.88 14.78 -32.40
CA LYS A 77 -9.61 13.94 -33.57
C LYS A 77 -10.68 12.88 -33.83
N VAL A 78 -11.31 12.34 -32.78
CA VAL A 78 -12.39 11.37 -32.93
C VAL A 78 -13.62 12.04 -33.56
N GLY A 79 -13.83 13.34 -33.32
CA GLY A 79 -14.91 14.12 -33.91
C GLY A 79 -16.30 13.80 -33.33
N GLU A 80 -16.40 12.89 -32.37
CA GLU A 80 -17.63 12.59 -31.62
C GLU A 80 -17.70 13.50 -30.39
N LEU A 81 -18.23 14.70 -30.59
CA LEU A 81 -18.45 15.64 -29.50
C LEU A 81 -19.51 15.10 -28.53
N CYS A 82 -19.22 15.20 -27.24
CA CYS A 82 -20.08 14.80 -26.14
C CYS A 82 -20.72 16.03 -25.50
N ASP A 83 -21.94 15.86 -25.01
CA ASP A 83 -22.62 16.90 -24.23
C ASP A 83 -22.17 16.89 -22.77
N CYS A 84 -22.11 18.07 -22.17
CA CYS A 84 -21.83 18.22 -20.75
C CYS A 84 -22.94 17.57 -19.92
N PRO A 85 -22.65 16.69 -18.95
CA PRO A 85 -23.67 16.04 -18.13
C PRO A 85 -24.40 16.99 -17.17
N VAL A 86 -23.98 18.25 -17.09
CA VAL A 86 -24.54 19.27 -16.20
C VAL A 86 -25.46 20.24 -16.94
N CYS A 87 -24.96 20.86 -18.02
CA CYS A 87 -25.74 21.82 -18.81
C CYS A 87 -26.34 21.25 -20.09
N MET A 88 -25.96 20.02 -20.49
CA MET A 88 -26.38 19.37 -21.72
C MET A 88 -26.02 20.15 -23.00
N GLU A 89 -24.99 21.00 -22.93
CA GLU A 89 -24.42 21.69 -24.08
C GLU A 89 -23.27 20.87 -24.67
N GLU A 90 -23.17 20.84 -25.99
CA GLU A 90 -22.09 20.22 -26.74
C GLU A 90 -20.74 20.82 -26.31
N MET A 91 -19.75 19.96 -26.05
CA MET A 91 -18.44 20.41 -25.58
C MET A 91 -17.37 20.24 -26.65
N THR A 92 -16.82 21.35 -27.14
CA THR A 92 -15.58 21.32 -27.92
C THR A 92 -14.37 21.08 -27.03
N LYS A 93 -13.22 20.80 -27.64
CA LYS A 93 -11.93 20.70 -26.93
C LYS A 93 -11.63 21.92 -26.05
N GLU A 94 -11.92 23.12 -26.54
CA GLU A 94 -11.62 24.38 -25.85
C GLU A 94 -12.53 24.61 -24.64
N GLN A 95 -13.74 24.05 -24.69
CA GLN A 95 -14.75 24.18 -23.64
C GLN A 95 -14.72 23.02 -22.65
N THR A 96 -14.09 21.90 -23.01
CA THR A 96 -13.98 20.71 -22.16
C THR A 96 -12.94 20.87 -21.07
N ALA A 97 -13.28 20.46 -19.85
CA ALA A 97 -12.33 20.25 -18.76
C ALA A 97 -12.16 18.75 -18.52
N VAL A 98 -10.92 18.34 -18.26
CA VAL A 98 -10.55 16.96 -17.89
C VAL A 98 -10.03 16.96 -16.45
N PRO A 99 -10.90 16.73 -15.44
CA PRO A 99 -10.48 16.62 -14.05
C PRO A 99 -9.62 15.36 -13.83
N ILE A 100 -8.95 15.26 -12.68
CA ILE A 100 -8.10 14.09 -12.35
C ILE A 100 -8.88 12.77 -12.40
N CYS A 101 -10.19 12.80 -12.13
CA CYS A 101 -11.05 11.64 -12.23
C CYS A 101 -11.40 11.21 -13.67
N GLY A 102 -10.98 11.97 -14.70
CA GLY A 102 -11.14 11.65 -16.12
C GLY A 102 -12.55 11.81 -16.70
N HIS A 103 -13.51 12.34 -15.94
CA HIS A 103 -14.90 12.48 -16.38
C HIS A 103 -15.12 13.89 -16.95
N LEU A 104 -15.51 13.97 -18.22
CA LEU A 104 -15.61 15.22 -18.97
C LEU A 104 -16.79 16.07 -18.51
N VAL A 105 -16.53 17.36 -18.35
CA VAL A 105 -17.51 18.41 -18.04
C VAL A 105 -17.04 19.70 -18.71
N CYS A 106 -17.93 20.64 -19.01
CA CYS A 106 -17.49 21.92 -19.56
C CYS A 106 -16.79 22.76 -18.47
N LYS A 107 -15.83 23.60 -18.86
CA LYS A 107 -15.04 24.47 -17.98
C LYS A 107 -15.94 25.33 -17.08
N THR A 108 -17.00 25.89 -17.64
CA THR A 108 -17.98 26.73 -16.93
C THR A 108 -18.73 25.97 -15.84
N CYS A 109 -19.09 24.70 -16.06
CA CYS A 109 -19.73 23.89 -15.03
C CYS A 109 -18.71 23.44 -13.97
N LYS A 110 -17.49 23.08 -14.38
CA LYS A 110 -16.41 22.68 -13.47
C LYS A 110 -16.12 23.76 -12.42
N GLU A 111 -16.12 25.03 -12.80
CA GLU A 111 -15.85 26.15 -11.88
C GLU A 111 -16.88 26.31 -10.76
N LYS A 112 -18.09 25.79 -10.96
CA LYS A 112 -19.22 25.91 -10.01
C LYS A 112 -19.32 24.71 -9.06
N MET A 113 -18.45 23.71 -9.21
CA MET A 113 -18.53 22.43 -8.52
C MET A 113 -17.20 22.08 -7.84
N ASN A 114 -17.28 21.48 -6.65
CA ASN A 114 -16.10 20.98 -5.91
C ASN A 114 -15.90 19.46 -6.06
N GLU A 115 -16.89 18.77 -6.64
CA GLU A 115 -16.92 17.32 -6.79
C GLU A 115 -17.46 16.95 -8.17
N CYS A 116 -17.01 15.82 -8.68
CA CYS A 116 -17.46 15.31 -9.98
C CYS A 116 -18.94 14.88 -9.93
N PRO A 117 -19.80 15.34 -10.85
CA PRO A 117 -21.21 14.94 -10.88
C PRO A 117 -21.40 13.45 -11.21
N LEU A 118 -20.41 12.83 -11.86
CA LEU A 118 -20.47 11.43 -12.31
C LEU A 118 -19.94 10.45 -11.25
N CYS A 119 -18.87 10.79 -10.52
CA CYS A 119 -18.23 9.86 -9.58
C CYS A 119 -18.02 10.39 -8.15
N ARG A 120 -18.41 11.65 -7.88
CA ARG A 120 -18.35 12.32 -6.56
C ARG A 120 -16.95 12.42 -5.94
N LYS A 121 -15.89 12.16 -6.73
CA LYS A 121 -14.52 12.49 -6.31
C LYS A 121 -14.35 14.00 -6.27
N LYS A 122 -13.66 14.50 -5.25
CA LYS A 122 -13.24 15.90 -5.17
C LYS A 122 -12.29 16.23 -6.30
N TYR A 123 -12.47 17.42 -6.87
CA TYR A 123 -11.61 17.95 -7.93
C TYR A 123 -10.25 18.41 -7.41
#